data_AF-A0A804KAF0-F1
#
_entry.id   AF-A0A804KAF0-F1
#
_cell.length_a   1.000
_cell.length_b   1.000
_cell.length_c   1.000
_cell.angle_alpha   90.00
_cell.angle_beta   90.00
_cell.angle_gamma   90.00
#
_symmetry.space_group_name_H-M   'P 1'
#
loop_
_entity.id
_entity.type
_entity.pdbx_description
1 polymer ?
#
loop_
_entity_poly.entity_id
_entity_poly.type
_entity_poly.pdbx_seq_one_letter_code
_entity_poly.pdbx_strand_id
1 'polypeptide(L)' 'MIQNDAELMGLKLIQAPLVDVEIRGVPALRFMGDIVWK' A
#
# COMPACT_ATOMS: atom_id res chain seq x y z
N MET A 1 0.34 17.27 -1.96
CA MET A 1 0.95 16.30 -1.02
C MET A 1 -0.21 15.81 -0.15
N ILE A 2 -0.50 14.50 -0.10
CA ILE A 2 -1.74 13.97 0.53
C ILE A 2 -1.92 14.46 1.97
N GLN A 3 -0.81 14.64 2.70
CA GLN A 3 -0.80 15.16 4.07
C GLN A 3 -1.19 16.64 4.21
N ASN A 4 -1.16 17.42 3.12
CA ASN A 4 -1.49 18.84 3.12
C ASN A 4 -2.93 19.12 2.66
N ASP A 5 -3.70 18.08 2.33
CA ASP A 5 -5.08 18.20 1.87
C ASP A 5 -6.03 18.07 3.07
N ALA A 6 -6.78 19.14 3.34
CA ALA A 6 -7.66 19.23 4.51
C ALA A 6 -8.77 18.17 4.49
N GLU A 7 -9.26 17.78 3.31
CA GLU A 7 -10.32 16.79 3.14
C GLU A 7 -9.81 15.36 3.37
N LEU A 8 -8.49 15.16 3.29
CA LEU A 8 -7.86 13.84 3.45
C LEU A 8 -7.23 13.64 4.85
N MET A 9 -7.14 14.68 5.68
CA MET A 9 -6.50 14.61 7.01
C MET A 9 -7.14 13.58 7.96
N GLY A 10 -8.43 13.30 7.80
CA GLY A 10 -9.15 12.31 8.63
C GLY A 10 -8.90 10.85 8.21
N LEU A 11 -8.23 10.62 7.08
CA LEU A 11 -8.02 9.28 6.53
C LEU A 11 -6.68 8.69 6.98
N LYS A 12 -6.66 7.37 7.19
CA LYS A 12 -5.42 6.64 7.45
C LYS A 12 -4.63 6.50 6.15
N LEU A 13 -3.48 7.16 6.06
CA LEU A 13 -2.54 6.97 4.96
C LEU A 13 -1.81 5.63 5.13
N ILE A 14 -1.92 4.75 4.13
CA ILE A 14 -1.19 3.48 4.06
C ILE A 14 -0.19 3.59 2.92
N GLN A 15 1.08 3.35 3.24
CA GLN A 15 2.18 3.45 2.29
C GLN A 15 2.70 2.05 2.00
N ALA A 16 2.94 1.78 0.72
CA ALA A 16 3.55 0.54 0.25
C ALA A 16 4.91 0.85 -0.40
N PRO A 17 5.91 -0.03 -0.29
CA PRO A 17 7.14 0.10 -1.04
C PRO A 17 6.88 -0.11 -2.54
N LEU A 18 7.76 0.44 -3.38
CA LEU A 18 7.84 0.04 -4.77
C LEU A 18 8.31 -1.42 -4.83
N VAL A 19 7.58 -2.25 -5.56
CA VAL A 19 7.92 -3.65 -5.77
C VAL A 19 8.20 -3.85 -7.26
N ASP A 20 9.49 -3.98 -7.60
CA ASP A 20 9.96 -4.10 -8.99
C ASP A 20 9.96 -5.57 -9.47
N VAL A 21 8.80 -6.23 -9.33
CA VAL A 21 8.55 -7.59 -9.83
C VAL A 21 7.08 -7.77 -10.20
N GLU A 22 6.78 -8.77 -11.03
CA GLU A 22 5.39 -9.12 -11.35
C GLU A 22 4.68 -9.73 -10.12
N ILE A 23 3.55 -9.14 -9.72
CA ILE A 23 2.67 -9.66 -8.67
C ILE A 23 1.53 -10.46 -9.32
N ARG A 24 1.76 -11.76 -9.52
CA ARG A 24 0.75 -12.68 -10.09
C ARG A 24 0.64 -13.97 -9.28
N GLY A 25 -0.59 -14.45 -9.14
CA GLY A 25 -0.91 -15.68 -8.41
C GLY A 25 -1.02 -15.49 -6.91
N VAL A 26 -1.62 -16.49 -6.25
CA VAL A 26 -1.93 -16.46 -4.81
C VAL A 26 -0.70 -16.16 -3.94
N PRO A 27 0.49 -16.74 -4.18
CA PRO A 27 1.67 -16.47 -3.36
C PRO A 27 2.13 -15.00 -3.42
N ALA A 28 2.13 -14.40 -4.62
CA ALA A 28 2.56 -13.02 -4.80
C ALA A 28 1.55 -12.02 -4.20
N LEU A 29 0.24 -12.32 -4.30
CA LEU A 29 -0.81 -11.53 -3.65
C LEU A 29 -0.71 -11.59 -2.12
N ARG A 30 -0.38 -12.77 -1.57
CA ARG A 30 -0.13 -12.92 -0.13
C ARG A 30 1.08 -12.13 0.33
N PHE A 31 2.20 -12.23 -0.39
CA PHE A 31 3.41 -11.43 -0.13
C PHE A 31 3.11 -9.93 -0.14
N MET A 32 2.39 -9.43 -1.14
CA MET A 32 1.99 -8.02 -1.20
C MET A 32 1.04 -7.66 -0.04
N GLY A 33 0.11 -8.54 0.32
CA GLY A 33 -0.76 -8.36 1.46
C GLY A 33 0.00 -8.21 2.78
N ASP A 34 0.99 -9.08 3.00
CA ASP A 34 1.86 -9.07 4.18
C ASP A 34 2.77 -7.83 4.24
N ILE A 35 3.03 -7.17 3.11
CA ILE A 35 3.79 -5.91 3.06
C ILE A 35 2.92 -4.70 3.41
N VAL A 36 1.69 -4.66 2.91
CA VAL A 36 0.82 -3.47 2.99
C VAL A 36 -0.01 -3.43 4.27
N TRP A 37 -0.44 -4.59 4.79
CA TRP A 37 -1.49 -4.68 5.82
C TRP A 37 -1.05 -5.24 7.18
N LYS A 38 0.26 -5.38 7.40
CA LYS A 38 0.80 -5.92 8.65
C LYS A 38 0.79 -4.91 9.80
#